data_AF-D5MFK7-F1
#
_entry.id   AF-D5MFK7-F1
#
_cell.length_a   1.000
_cell.length_b   1.000
_cell.length_c   1.000
_cell.angle_alpha   90.00
_cell.angle_beta   90.00
_cell.angle_gamma   90.00
#
_symmetry.space_group_name_H-M   'P 1'
#
loop_
_entity.id
_entity.type
_entity.pdbx_description
1 polymer ?
#
loop_
_entity_poly.entity_id
_entity_poly.type
_entity_poly.pdbx_seq_one_letter_code
_entity_poly.pdbx_strand_id
1 'polypeptide(L)' 'MKTAVSVPDEIFKRAERLAKRARMSRSRLFSEALREYVARHAPEEVTEAMDRVCVELGDATADEFTAAAARQTLERSEW' A
#
# COMPACT_ATOMS: atom_id res chain seq x y z
N MET A 1 5.01 -0.40 -17.00
CA MET A 1 5.56 0.79 -17.70
C MET A 1 7.09 0.81 -17.51
N LYS A 2 7.87 1.31 -18.48
CA LYS A 2 9.32 1.53 -18.34
C LYS A 2 9.57 3.03 -18.24
N THR A 3 10.29 3.46 -17.21
CA THR A 3 10.61 4.87 -16.96
C THR A 3 12.11 4.99 -16.74
N ALA A 4 12.74 5.99 -17.37
CA ALA A 4 14.14 6.32 -17.15
C ALA A 4 14.22 7.46 -16.12
N VAL A 5 15.09 7.31 -15.12
CA VAL A 5 15.32 8.31 -14.07
C VAL A 5 16.83 8.54 -13.91
N SER A 6 17.21 9.77 -13.62
CA SER A 6 18.58 10.11 -13.24
C SER A 6 18.75 9.88 -11.74
N VAL A 7 19.81 9.17 -11.35
CA VAL A 7 20.17 8.94 -9.94
C VAL A 7 21.65 9.25 -9.73
N PRO A 8 22.05 9.76 -8.55
CA PRO A 8 23.45 9.93 -8.21
C PRO A 8 24.25 8.63 -8.36
N ASP A 9 25.45 8.71 -8.94
CA ASP A 9 26.30 7.54 -9.23
C ASP A 9 26.62 6.71 -7.98
N GLU A 10 26.82 7.37 -6.84
CA GLU A 10 27.05 6.68 -5.57
C GLU A 10 25.88 5.79 -5.14
N ILE A 11 24.65 6.28 -5.33
CA ILE A 11 23.43 5.53 -5.00
C ILE A 11 23.30 4.36 -5.96
N PHE A 12 23.52 4.58 -7.26
CA PHE A 12 23.48 3.54 -8.28
C PHE A 12 24.48 2.42 -7.96
N LYS A 13 25.74 2.76 -7.64
CA LYS A 13 26.78 1.78 -7.27
C LYS A 13 26.45 1.01 -5.99
N ARG A 14 25.79 1.63 -5.01
CA ARG A 14 25.31 0.95 -3.79
C ARG A 14 24.19 -0.04 -4.12
N ALA A 15 23.21 0.40 -4.92
CA ALA A 15 22.09 -0.42 -5.37
C ALA A 15 22.54 -1.63 -6.19
N GLU A 16 23.49 -1.47 -7.13
CA GLU A 16 24.02 -2.60 -7.91
C GLU A 16 24.72 -3.65 -7.03
N ARG A 17 25.51 -3.22 -6.04
CA ARG A 17 26.14 -4.13 -5.09
C ARG A 17 25.11 -4.90 -4.27
N LEU A 18 24.04 -4.23 -3.84
CA LEU A 18 22.95 -4.87 -3.11
C LEU A 18 22.21 -5.88 -4.00
N ALA A 19 21.86 -5.50 -5.24
CA ALA A 19 21.19 -6.37 -6.20
C ALA A 19 21.99 -7.66 -6.46
N LYS A 20 23.31 -7.53 -6.65
CA LYS A 20 24.22 -8.68 -6.84
C LYS A 20 24.22 -9.60 -5.61
N ARG A 21 24.35 -9.07 -4.40
CA ARG A 21 24.33 -9.87 -3.16
C ARG A 21 22.99 -10.59 -2.97
N ALA A 22 21.88 -9.92 -3.27
CA ALA A 22 20.54 -10.48 -3.16
C ALA A 22 20.14 -11.38 -4.36
N ARG A 23 21.00 -11.54 -5.36
CA ARG A 23 20.72 -12.25 -6.63
C ARG A 23 19.45 -11.74 -7.33
N MET A 24 19.24 -10.43 -7.30
CA MET A 24 18.10 -9.75 -7.92
C MET A 24 18.54 -8.94 -9.13
N SER A 25 17.64 -8.76 -10.10
CA SER A 25 17.86 -7.78 -11.17
C SER A 25 17.79 -6.36 -10.61
N ARG A 26 18.49 -5.43 -11.28
CA ARG A 26 18.46 -4.00 -10.91
C ARG A 26 17.04 -3.46 -10.92
N SER A 27 16.27 -3.77 -11.97
CA SER A 27 14.87 -3.36 -12.09
C SER A 27 14.02 -3.89 -10.95
N ARG A 28 14.20 -5.15 -10.53
CA ARG A 28 13.46 -5.71 -9.39
C ARG A 28 13.77 -4.96 -8.10
N LEU A 29 15.05 -4.71 -7.81
CA LEU A 29 15.46 -3.99 -6.61
C LEU A 29 14.88 -2.57 -6.56
N PHE A 30 14.96 -1.81 -7.66
CA PHE A 30 14.37 -0.48 -7.70
C PHE A 30 12.84 -0.50 -7.56
N SER A 31 12.17 -1.45 -8.21
CA SER A 31 10.71 -1.60 -8.08
C SER A 31 10.28 -1.95 -6.66
N GLU A 32 11.00 -2.84 -5.97
CA GLU A 32 10.70 -3.19 -4.57
C GLU A 32 10.95 -1.99 -3.64
N ALA A 33 12.06 -1.28 -3.81
CA ALA A 33 12.35 -0.09 -3.03
C ALA A 33 11.30 1.02 -3.22
N LEU A 34 10.84 1.25 -4.46
CA LEU A 34 9.78 2.22 -4.74
C LEU A 34 8.45 1.79 -4.12
N ARG A 35 8.08 0.51 -4.23
CA ARG A 35 6.86 -0.02 -3.60
C ARG A 35 6.87 0.23 -2.10
N GLU A 36 7.98 -0.11 -1.44
CA GLU A 36 8.12 0.08 -0.01
C GLU A 36 8.11 1.57 0.38
N TYR A 37 8.78 2.42 -0.40
CA TYR A 37 8.81 3.86 -0.16
C TYR A 37 7.41 4.47 -0.27
N VAL A 38 6.66 4.16 -1.33
CA VAL A 38 5.29 4.64 -1.52
C VAL A 38 4.40 4.14 -0.39
N ALA A 39 4.43 2.85 -0.07
CA ALA A 39 3.61 2.29 1.02
C ALA A 39 3.89 2.95 2.38
N ARG A 40 5.14 3.33 2.66
CA ARG A 40 5.50 4.05 3.89
C ARG A 40 5.00 5.51 3.93
N HIS A 41 4.67 6.10 2.79
CA HIS A 41 4.28 7.51 2.66
C HIS A 41 2.87 7.72 2.11
N ALA A 42 2.10 6.63 1.97
CA ALA A 42 0.70 6.68 1.58
C ALA A 42 -0.16 5.94 2.62
N PRO A 43 -0.19 6.39 3.89
CA PRO A 43 -1.07 5.80 4.89
C PRO A 43 -2.55 5.88 4.48
N GLU A 44 -2.92 6.89 3.68
CA GLU A 44 -4.27 7.07 3.16
C GLU A 44 -4.65 6.03 2.09
N GLU A 45 -3.71 5.33 1.44
CA GLU A 45 -4.05 4.32 0.41
C GLU A 45 -4.90 3.18 0.96
N VAL A 46 -4.71 2.81 2.23
CA VAL A 46 -5.52 1.77 2.88
C VAL A 46 -6.94 2.29 3.11
N THR A 47 -7.09 3.50 3.63
CA THR A 47 -8.39 4.14 3.81
C THR A 47 -9.11 4.31 2.48
N GLU A 48 -8.43 4.84 1.46
CA GLU A 48 -9.00 4.99 0.11
C GLU A 48 -9.35 3.64 -0.52
N ALA A 49 -8.57 2.59 -0.27
CA ALA A 49 -8.90 1.25 -0.73
C ALA A 49 -10.15 0.69 -0.05
N MET A 50 -10.30 0.91 1.26
CA MET A 50 -11.49 0.52 2.01
C MET A 50 -12.71 1.33 1.55
N ASP A 51 -12.57 2.64 1.37
CA ASP A 51 -13.63 3.51 0.86
C ASP A 51 -14.10 3.06 -0.52
N ARG A 52 -13.18 2.71 -1.43
CA ARG A 52 -13.53 2.16 -2.75
C ARG A 52 -14.33 0.87 -2.62
N VAL A 53 -13.92 -0.05 -1.76
CA VAL A 53 -14.65 -1.31 -1.52
C VAL A 53 -16.05 -1.03 -0.95
N CYS A 54 -16.17 -0.12 0.01
CA CYS A 54 -17.46 0.30 0.56
C CYS A 54 -18.37 0.91 -0.53
N VAL A 55 -17.82 1.72 -1.44
CA VAL A 55 -18.56 2.29 -2.57
C VAL A 55 -18.97 1.20 -3.58
N GLU A 56 -18.07 0.27 -3.92
CA GLU A 56 -18.35 -0.82 -4.87
C GLU A 56 -19.41 -1.80 -4.37
N LEU A 57 -19.38 -2.13 -3.08
CA LEU A 57 -20.40 -2.95 -2.45
C LEU A 57 -21.75 -2.21 -2.34
N GLY A 58 -21.72 -0.89 -2.43
CA GLY A 58 -22.87 0.00 -2.26
C GLY A 58 -23.42 -0.01 -0.83
N ASP A 59 -24.41 0.86 -0.57
CA ASP A 59 -25.35 0.63 0.53
C ASP A 59 -26.19 -0.60 0.15
N ALA A 60 -25.61 -1.80 0.24
CA ALA A 60 -26.40 -2.98 0.51
C ALA A 60 -27.07 -2.66 1.84
N THR A 61 -28.31 -2.17 1.77
CA THR A 61 -29.08 -1.66 2.91
C THR A 61 -28.94 -2.66 4.03
N ALA A 62 -28.01 -2.40 4.94
CA ALA A 62 -27.91 -3.17 6.16
C ALA A 62 -29.27 -2.96 6.78
N ASP A 63 -30.02 -4.04 6.94
CA ASP A 63 -31.26 -3.95 7.68
C ASP A 63 -30.97 -3.29 9.03
N GLU A 64 -31.96 -2.63 9.59
CA GLU A 64 -31.77 -1.80 10.79
C GLU A 64 -31.14 -2.58 11.96
N PHE A 65 -31.38 -3.90 12.02
CA PHE A 65 -30.77 -4.78 12.99
C PHE A 65 -29.26 -4.97 12.73
N THR A 66 -28.85 -5.25 11.50
CA THR A 66 -27.43 -5.38 11.13
C THR A 66 -26.66 -4.09 11.41
N ALA A 67 -27.23 -2.93 11.11
CA ALA A 67 -26.61 -1.62 11.39
C ALA A 67 -26.48 -1.35 12.91
N ALA A 68 -27.51 -1.66 13.70
CA ALA A 68 -27.48 -1.49 15.15
C ALA A 68 -26.45 -2.42 15.82
N ALA A 69 -26.38 -3.68 15.39
CA ALA A 69 -25.42 -4.66 15.91
C ALA A 69 -23.97 -4.27 15.60
N ALA A 70 -23.70 -3.80 14.37
CA ALA A 70 -22.38 -3.33 13.98
C ALA A 70 -21.93 -2.13 14.82
N ARG A 71 -22.81 -1.13 15.02
CA ARG A 71 -22.50 0.06 15.84
C ARG A 71 -22.16 -0.31 17.28
N GLN A 72 -22.98 -1.15 17.92
CA GLN A 72 -22.73 -1.60 19.30
C GLN A 72 -21.42 -2.39 19.43
N THR A 73 -21.04 -3.13 18.39
CA THR A 73 -19.78 -3.87 18.37
C THR A 73 -18.59 -2.92 18.25
N LEU A 74 -18.65 -1.96 17.32
CA LEU A 74 -17.58 -0.99 17.10
C LEU A 74 -17.38 -0.04 18.29
N GLU A 75 -18.44 0.38 18.98
CA GLU A 75 -18.37 1.20 20.21
C GLU A 75 -17.65 0.49 21.37
N ARG A 76 -17.60 -0.84 21.36
CA ARG A 76 -16.93 -1.65 22.39
C ARG A 76 -15.48 -2.01 22.05
N SER A 77 -15.02 -1.64 20.87
CA SER A 77 -13.66 -1.91 20.42
C SER A 77 -12.72 -0.78 20.86
N GLU A 78 -11.60 -1.12 21.48
CA GLU A 78 -10.50 -0.16 21.68
C GLU A 78 -9.72 -0.04 20.36
N TRP A 79 -9.70 1.18 19.81
CA TRP A 79 -8.92 1.55 18.62
C TRP A 79 -7.59 2.18 19.00
#